data_AF-A0A0B2P4A4-F1
#
_entry.id   AF-A0A0B2P4A4-F1
#
_cell.length_a   1.000
_cell.length_b   1.000
_cell.length_c   1.000
_cell.angle_alpha   90.00
_cell.angle_beta   90.00
_cell.angle_gamma   90.00
#
_symmetry.space_group_name_H-M   'P 1'
#
loop_
_entity.id
_entity.type
_entity.pdbx_description
1 polymer ?
#
loop_
_entity_poly.entity_id
_entity_poly.type
_entity_poly.pdbx_seq_one_letter_code
_entity_poly.pdbx_strand_id
1 'polypeptide(L)'
;MIVYEQVCNSSLEQYLTSVAKVVVKKGKTQLFKDGNPMVYNGVVDRIIGRPPPKTGDVVLVADGTKKPIGWGMYNSVSMFCVRLMQLEDEATSDSSCALNMEKLIETRIDAAVEMRRRLGLPSVHTNAYRLINSEGDRKEGKMIREAKIKGRESYGRWQGVIG
;
A
#
# COMPACT_ATOMS: atom_id res chain seq x y z
N MET A 1 -9.40 15.57 -0.79
CA MET A 1 -8.61 16.73 -0.35
C MET A 1 -8.50 16.78 1.17
N ILE A 2 -9.47 16.22 1.89
CA ILE A 2 -9.63 16.38 3.33
C ILE A 2 -8.65 15.52 4.15
N VAL A 3 -8.20 14.35 3.67
CA VAL A 3 -7.30 13.46 4.45
C VAL A 3 -5.96 14.08 4.77
N TYR A 4 -5.39 14.78 3.79
CA TYR A 4 -4.06 15.37 3.89
C TYR A 4 -4.09 16.76 4.55
N GLU A 5 -5.28 17.38 4.68
CA GLU A 5 -5.51 18.63 5.43
C GLU A 5 -5.92 18.37 6.90
N GLN A 6 -6.62 17.28 7.21
CA GLN A 6 -7.17 17.02 8.56
C GLN A 6 -6.19 16.37 9.55
N VAL A 7 -4.96 16.07 9.15
CA VAL A 7 -3.90 15.62 10.06
C VAL A 7 -3.07 16.83 10.48
N CYS A 8 -3.66 17.72 11.29
CA CYS A 8 -3.04 18.99 11.70
C CYS A 8 -1.83 18.79 12.64
N ASN A 9 -0.65 18.73 12.03
CA ASN A 9 0.59 19.19 12.64
C ASN A 9 1.48 19.80 11.54
N SER A 10 2.04 21.00 11.76
CA SER A 10 2.72 21.81 10.73
C SER A 10 3.87 21.11 10.01
N SER A 11 4.51 20.13 10.65
CA SER A 11 5.57 19.32 10.06
C SER A 11 5.08 18.32 8.99
N LEU A 12 3.82 17.87 9.05
CA LEU A 12 3.26 16.90 8.09
C LEU A 12 2.77 17.54 6.79
N GLU A 13 2.23 18.75 6.83
CA GLU A 13 1.92 19.51 5.59
C GLU A 13 3.18 19.79 4.78
N GLN A 14 4.27 20.15 5.47
CA GLN A 14 5.56 20.37 4.85
C GLN A 14 6.11 19.06 4.27
N TYR A 15 5.92 17.93 4.97
CA TYR A 15 6.24 16.59 4.46
C TYR A 15 5.43 16.26 3.21
N LEU A 16 4.11 16.43 3.21
CA LEU A 16 3.22 16.16 2.07
C LEU A 16 3.51 17.02 0.84
N THR A 17 3.96 18.26 1.08
CA THR A 17 4.41 19.16 0.02
C THR A 17 5.76 18.71 -0.55
N SER A 18 6.60 18.06 0.27
CA SER A 18 7.90 17.50 -0.12
C SER A 18 7.82 16.13 -0.81
N VAL A 19 6.74 15.35 -0.58
CA VAL A 19 6.55 14.04 -1.22
C VAL A 19 6.35 14.21 -2.73
N ALA A 20 7.12 13.45 -3.50
CA ALA A 20 7.03 13.47 -4.96
C ALA A 20 5.66 12.93 -5.44
N LYS A 21 5.17 13.50 -6.54
CA LYS A 21 3.89 13.15 -7.15
C LYS A 21 4.07 12.51 -8.51
N VAL A 22 3.51 11.32 -8.70
CA VAL A 22 3.36 10.67 -10.00
C VAL A 22 1.99 11.04 -10.57
N VAL A 23 1.98 11.91 -11.57
CA VAL A 23 0.75 12.40 -12.20
C VAL A 23 0.36 11.47 -13.35
N VAL A 24 -0.87 10.94 -13.30
CA VAL A 24 -1.40 10.06 -14.34
C VAL A 24 -2.08 10.85 -15.45
N LYS A 25 -2.06 10.29 -16.66
CA LYS A 25 -2.73 10.85 -17.84
C LYS A 25 -4.23 11.02 -17.58
N LYS A 26 -4.79 12.10 -18.13
CA LYS A 26 -6.23 12.41 -18.03
C LYS A 26 -7.09 11.21 -18.44
N GLY A 27 -8.10 10.89 -17.65
CA GLY A 27 -9.03 9.78 -17.89
C GLY A 27 -8.50 8.39 -17.51
N LYS A 28 -7.26 8.26 -17.02
CA LYS A 28 -6.70 6.97 -16.56
C LYS A 28 -6.85 6.74 -15.05
N THR A 29 -7.35 7.72 -14.31
CA THR A 29 -7.56 7.64 -12.87
C THR A 29 -8.52 6.52 -12.46
N GLN A 30 -9.54 6.25 -13.28
CA GLN A 30 -10.58 5.27 -12.96
C GLN A 30 -10.02 3.85 -12.81
N LEU A 31 -8.97 3.50 -13.57
CA LEU A 31 -8.27 2.22 -13.47
C LEU A 31 -7.80 1.91 -12.05
N PHE A 32 -7.39 2.94 -11.30
CA PHE A 32 -6.89 2.82 -9.94
C PHE A 32 -8.01 2.84 -8.89
N LYS A 33 -9.16 3.43 -9.22
CA LYS A 33 -10.35 3.40 -8.36
C LYS A 33 -11.06 2.06 -8.44
N ASP A 34 -11.22 1.53 -9.66
CA ASP A 34 -11.69 0.15 -9.91
C ASP A 34 -10.66 -0.87 -9.40
N GLY A 35 -9.40 -0.41 -9.41
CA GLY A 35 -8.47 -0.82 -8.41
C GLY A 35 -7.40 -1.80 -8.87
N ASN A 36 -6.97 -1.61 -10.09
CA ASN A 36 -5.62 -2.01 -10.40
C ASN A 36 -4.63 -1.27 -9.46
N PRO A 37 -3.82 -1.96 -8.64
CA PRO A 37 -2.85 -1.28 -7.78
C PRO A 37 -1.59 -0.87 -8.56
N MET A 38 -1.42 -1.34 -9.79
CA MET A 38 -0.19 -1.22 -10.58
C MET A 38 -0.24 0.00 -11.51
N VAL A 39 0.52 1.04 -11.17
CA VAL A 39 0.76 2.18 -12.06
C VAL A 39 1.92 1.80 -12.98
N TYR A 40 1.64 1.67 -14.27
CA TYR A 40 2.66 1.40 -15.28
C TYR A 40 3.07 2.68 -16.01
N ASN A 41 4.30 2.73 -16.52
CA ASN A 41 4.87 3.93 -17.14
C ASN A 41 4.00 4.55 -18.24
N GLY A 42 3.27 3.74 -19.01
CA GLY A 42 2.38 4.21 -20.08
C GLY A 42 1.20 5.07 -19.63
N VAL A 43 0.77 5.00 -18.36
CA VAL A 43 -0.27 5.89 -17.81
C VAL A 43 0.30 7.14 -17.13
N VAL A 44 1.61 7.22 -16.92
CA VAL A 44 2.24 8.38 -16.28
C VAL A 44 2.35 9.50 -17.30
N ASP A 45 1.91 10.69 -16.92
CA ASP A 45 2.05 11.92 -17.69
C ASP A 45 3.34 12.65 -17.29
N ARG A 46 3.57 12.80 -15.98
CA ARG A 46 4.80 13.40 -15.44
C ARG A 46 5.03 13.02 -13.99
N ILE A 47 6.27 13.17 -13.54
CA ILE A 47 6.66 13.04 -12.13
C ILE A 47 7.09 14.42 -11.62
N ILE A 48 6.52 14.85 -10.51
CA ILE A 48 6.79 16.13 -9.85
C ILE A 48 7.54 15.84 -8.55
N GLY A 49 8.83 16.17 -8.50
CA GLY A 49 9.67 16.03 -7.32
C GLY A 49 11.06 16.57 -7.62
N ARG A 50 11.67 17.27 -6.66
CA ARG A 50 13.06 17.75 -6.77
C ARG A 50 13.79 17.44 -5.45
N PRO A 51 14.73 16.47 -5.44
CA PRO A 51 15.13 15.61 -6.56
C PRO A 51 13.99 14.66 -7.02
N PRO A 52 14.09 14.07 -8.22
CA PRO A 52 13.19 12.99 -8.63
C PRO A 52 13.22 11.81 -7.64
N PRO A 53 12.10 11.11 -7.44
CA PRO A 53 12.04 9.99 -6.52
C PRO A 53 12.93 8.83 -6.99
N LYS A 54 13.47 8.09 -6.03
CA LYS A 54 14.29 6.90 -6.21
C LYS A 54 13.48 5.65 -5.88
N THR A 55 13.96 4.49 -6.34
CA THR A 55 13.34 3.21 -5.98
C THR A 55 13.28 3.06 -4.47
N GLY A 56 12.10 2.72 -3.96
CA GLY A 56 11.83 2.62 -2.53
C GLY A 56 11.21 3.89 -1.92
N ASP A 57 11.17 5.01 -2.64
CA ASP A 57 10.54 6.21 -2.11
C ASP A 57 9.01 6.10 -2.08
N VAL A 58 8.41 6.67 -1.05
CA VAL A 58 6.97 6.90 -0.98
C VAL A 58 6.61 8.05 -1.91
N VAL A 59 5.62 7.84 -2.77
CA VAL A 59 5.11 8.85 -3.70
C VAL A 59 3.60 8.94 -3.64
N LEU A 60 3.08 10.12 -3.91
CA LEU A 60 1.65 10.33 -4.16
C LEU A 60 1.35 9.99 -5.62
N VAL A 61 0.27 9.28 -5.87
CA VAL A 61 -0.29 9.15 -7.22
C VAL A 61 -1.41 10.18 -7.33
N ALA A 62 -1.39 10.98 -8.39
CA ALA A 62 -2.33 12.09 -8.55
C ALA A 62 -2.92 12.11 -9.96
N ASP A 63 -4.11 12.69 -10.09
CA ASP A 63 -4.73 12.95 -11.40
C ASP A 63 -4.08 14.15 -12.10
N GLY A 64 -4.54 14.45 -13.33
CA GLY A 64 -4.03 15.57 -14.12
C GLY A 64 -4.20 16.96 -13.49
N THR A 65 -5.05 17.11 -12.47
CA THR A 65 -5.21 18.34 -11.67
C THR A 65 -4.25 18.38 -10.47
N LYS A 66 -3.38 17.37 -10.33
CA LYS A 66 -2.47 17.14 -9.20
C LYS A 66 -3.19 16.77 -7.90
N LYS A 67 -4.48 16.43 -7.96
CA LYS A 67 -5.22 15.92 -6.80
C LYS A 67 -4.79 14.48 -6.53
N PRO A 68 -4.37 14.15 -5.28
CA PRO A 68 -4.02 12.78 -4.93
C PRO A 68 -5.21 11.83 -5.10
N ILE A 69 -4.91 10.63 -5.59
CA ILE A 69 -5.87 9.53 -5.73
C ILE A 69 -5.49 8.35 -4.81
N GLY A 70 -4.25 8.38 -4.30
CA GLY A 70 -3.68 7.41 -3.39
C GLY A 70 -2.18 7.63 -3.27
N TRP A 71 -1.51 6.75 -2.53
CA TRP A 71 -0.06 6.78 -2.36
C TRP A 71 0.52 5.39 -2.55
N GLY A 72 1.81 5.33 -2.86
CA GLY A 72 2.47 4.07 -3.18
C GLY A 72 3.98 4.14 -3.13
N MET A 73 4.60 2.98 -3.40
CA MET A 73 6.05 2.83 -3.45
C MET A 73 6.53 2.95 -4.90
N TYR A 74 7.50 3.84 -5.12
CA TYR A 74 8.10 4.06 -6.43
C TYR A 74 9.20 3.04 -6.75
N ASN A 75 9.30 2.68 -8.01
CA ASN A 75 10.35 1.84 -8.56
C ASN A 75 10.76 2.39 -9.94
N SER A 76 11.96 2.95 -10.03
CA SER A 76 12.44 3.62 -11.25
C SER A 76 12.82 2.67 -12.37
N VAL A 77 13.06 1.38 -12.09
CA VAL A 77 13.54 0.39 -13.07
C VAL A 77 12.43 -0.52 -13.60
N SER A 78 11.26 -0.50 -12.97
CA SER A 78 10.13 -1.36 -13.32
C SER A 78 9.21 -0.69 -14.34
N MET A 79 8.61 -1.50 -15.23
CA MET A 79 7.48 -1.05 -16.05
C MET A 79 6.27 -0.63 -15.19
N PHE A 80 6.09 -1.29 -14.04
CA PHE A 80 5.14 -0.90 -12.99
C PHE A 80 5.86 0.01 -11.99
N CYS A 81 5.94 1.29 -12.32
CA CYS A 81 6.76 2.25 -11.61
C CYS A 81 6.18 2.68 -10.25
N VAL A 82 4.89 2.46 -10.00
CA VAL A 82 4.33 2.60 -8.64
C VAL A 82 3.44 1.40 -8.33
N ARG A 83 3.66 0.81 -7.14
CA ARG A 83 2.63 -0.02 -6.49
C ARG A 83 1.83 0.87 -5.54
N LEU A 84 0.57 1.09 -5.85
CA LEU A 84 -0.37 1.74 -4.94
C LEU A 84 -0.47 0.92 -3.66
N MET A 85 -0.29 1.60 -2.54
CA MET A 85 -0.35 1.03 -1.20
C MET A 85 -1.69 1.30 -0.55
N GLN A 86 -2.25 2.49 -0.72
CA GLN A 86 -3.56 2.86 -0.19
C GLN A 86 -4.18 3.93 -1.09
N LEU A 87 -5.49 3.84 -1.34
CA LEU A 87 -6.26 4.88 -2.03
C LEU A 87 -6.57 6.06 -1.09
N GLU A 88 -6.89 7.23 -1.65
CA GLU A 88 -7.27 8.39 -0.85
C GLU A 88 -8.48 8.07 0.05
N ASP A 89 -9.50 7.41 -0.47
CA ASP A 89 -10.73 7.07 0.28
C ASP A 89 -10.43 6.11 1.46
N GLU A 90 -9.49 5.18 1.25
CA GLU A 90 -9.00 4.27 2.31
C GLU A 90 -8.22 5.04 3.39
N ALA A 91 -7.35 5.97 2.96
CA ALA A 91 -6.60 6.82 3.88
C ALA A 91 -7.50 7.81 4.64
N THR A 92 -8.64 8.21 4.06
CA THR A 92 -9.65 9.04 4.72
C THR A 92 -10.29 8.28 5.88
N SER A 93 -10.56 6.99 5.66
CA SER A 93 -11.25 6.15 6.62
C SER A 93 -10.34 5.73 7.78
N ASP A 94 -9.05 5.55 7.50
CA ASP A 94 -8.01 5.31 8.51
C ASP A 94 -6.72 6.09 8.15
N SER A 95 -6.58 7.25 8.76
CA SER A 95 -5.45 8.15 8.55
C SER A 95 -4.18 7.70 9.27
N SER A 96 -4.27 6.74 10.21
CA SER A 96 -3.10 6.26 10.98
C SER A 96 -2.07 5.54 10.11
N CYS A 97 -2.52 4.98 8.98
CA CYS A 97 -1.68 4.29 8.00
C CYS A 97 -1.21 5.20 6.86
N ALA A 98 -1.71 6.43 6.75
CA ALA A 98 -1.43 7.30 5.62
C ALA A 98 0.07 7.63 5.53
N LEU A 99 0.70 7.25 4.40
CA LEU A 99 2.14 7.37 4.15
C LEU A 99 3.04 6.64 5.17
N ASN A 100 2.46 5.78 6.02
CA ASN A 100 3.20 4.99 6.99
C ASN A 100 3.19 3.52 6.54
N MET A 101 4.25 3.13 5.82
CA MET A 101 4.38 1.77 5.30
C MET A 101 4.42 0.70 6.40
N GLU A 102 5.12 0.96 7.51
CA GLU A 102 5.25 0.01 8.61
C GLU A 102 3.88 -0.24 9.25
N LYS A 103 3.17 0.83 9.60
CA LYS A 103 1.84 0.72 10.22
C LYS A 103 0.82 0.09 9.29
N LEU A 104 0.88 0.43 7.99
CA LEU A 104 0.04 -0.17 6.98
C LEU A 104 0.28 -1.69 6.90
N ILE A 105 1.54 -2.13 6.86
CA ILE A 105 1.90 -3.55 6.80
C ILE A 105 1.41 -4.28 8.06
N GLU A 106 1.66 -3.75 9.25
CA GLU A 106 1.20 -4.32 10.53
C GLU A 106 -0.32 -4.52 10.53
N THR A 107 -1.07 -3.44 10.27
CA THR A 107 -2.55 -3.44 10.24
C THR A 107 -3.11 -4.46 9.25
N ARG A 108 -2.42 -4.61 8.11
CA ARG A 108 -2.77 -5.59 7.10
C ARG A 108 -2.50 -7.00 7.59
N ILE A 109 -1.30 -7.29 8.10
CA ILE A 109 -0.95 -8.62 8.64
C ILE A 109 -1.97 -9.06 9.68
N ASP A 110 -2.32 -8.18 10.63
CA ASP A 110 -3.30 -8.47 11.67
C ASP A 110 -4.66 -8.85 11.08
N ALA A 111 -5.12 -8.11 10.07
CA ALA A 111 -6.37 -8.42 9.41
C ALA A 111 -6.36 -9.75 8.64
N ALA A 112 -5.24 -10.11 8.01
CA ALA A 112 -5.11 -11.42 7.40
C ALA A 112 -5.15 -12.54 8.44
N VAL A 113 -4.43 -12.38 9.56
CA VAL A 113 -4.45 -13.35 10.66
C VAL A 113 -5.89 -13.54 11.15
N GLU A 114 -6.61 -12.44 11.39
CA GLU A 114 -7.99 -12.48 11.84
C GLU A 114 -8.93 -13.15 10.83
N MET A 115 -8.80 -12.85 9.54
CA MET A 115 -9.57 -13.53 8.50
C MET A 115 -9.32 -15.04 8.53
N ARG A 116 -8.06 -15.49 8.63
CA ARG A 116 -7.74 -16.92 8.65
C ARG A 116 -8.26 -17.59 9.93
N ARG A 117 -8.20 -16.90 11.08
CA ARG A 117 -8.84 -17.38 12.32
C ARG A 117 -10.33 -17.61 12.16
N ARG A 118 -11.04 -16.68 11.51
CA ARG A 118 -12.50 -16.83 11.22
C ARG A 118 -12.81 -17.99 10.29
N LEU A 119 -11.86 -18.37 9.43
CA LEU A 119 -11.94 -19.56 8.58
C LEU A 119 -11.53 -20.85 9.31
N GLY A 120 -11.26 -20.79 10.62
CA GLY A 120 -10.83 -21.94 11.42
C GLY A 120 -9.39 -22.35 11.17
N LEU A 121 -8.54 -21.43 10.70
CA LEU A 121 -7.13 -21.68 10.44
C LEU A 121 -6.22 -20.96 11.46
N PRO A 122 -5.14 -21.61 11.92
CA PRO A 122 -4.86 -23.04 11.76
C PRO A 122 -5.85 -23.91 12.55
N SER A 123 -6.02 -25.16 12.13
CA SER A 123 -6.80 -26.17 12.85
C SER A 123 -5.93 -27.35 13.27
N VAL A 124 -6.52 -28.26 14.05
CA VAL A 124 -5.91 -29.56 14.39
C VAL A 124 -5.57 -30.40 13.14
N HIS A 125 -6.27 -30.17 12.02
CA HIS A 125 -6.08 -30.92 10.77
C HIS A 125 -5.16 -30.22 9.77
N THR A 126 -4.93 -28.90 9.92
CA THR A 126 -3.99 -28.16 9.07
C THR A 126 -3.39 -26.95 9.77
N ASN A 127 -2.06 -26.94 9.84
CA ASN A 127 -1.28 -25.82 10.33
C ASN A 127 -0.55 -25.06 9.20
N ALA A 128 -0.69 -25.52 7.96
CA ALA A 128 -0.07 -24.92 6.79
C ALA A 128 -1.15 -24.21 5.95
N TYR A 129 -1.09 -22.88 5.93
CA TYR A 129 -2.02 -22.07 5.16
C TYR A 129 -1.32 -20.83 4.60
N ARG A 130 -1.92 -20.26 3.55
CA ARG A 130 -1.47 -18.99 2.98
C ARG A 130 -2.04 -17.86 3.82
N LEU A 131 -1.19 -17.20 4.60
CA LEU A 131 -1.58 -16.04 5.39
C LEU A 131 -1.90 -14.84 4.49
N ILE A 132 -1.22 -14.71 3.35
CA ILE A 132 -1.30 -13.53 2.49
C ILE A 132 -1.44 -13.95 1.04
N ASN A 133 -2.47 -13.47 0.33
CA ASN A 133 -2.71 -13.82 -1.07
C ASN A 133 -2.67 -12.60 -2.00
N SER A 134 -1.48 -12.03 -2.18
CA SER A 134 -1.11 -11.01 -3.20
C SER A 134 -2.26 -10.10 -3.66
N GLU A 135 -2.83 -10.32 -4.85
CA GLU A 135 -3.94 -9.53 -5.42
C GLU A 135 -5.34 -10.10 -5.13
N GLY A 136 -5.43 -11.34 -4.66
CA GLY A 136 -6.70 -12.04 -4.41
C GLY A 136 -7.45 -11.59 -3.15
N ASP A 137 -6.76 -10.96 -2.19
CA ASP A 137 -7.36 -10.48 -0.92
C ASP A 137 -8.04 -9.10 -1.07
N ARG A 138 -8.19 -8.61 -2.31
CA ARG A 138 -8.71 -7.28 -2.62
C ARG A 138 -10.20 -7.07 -2.32
N LYS A 139 -10.93 -8.12 -1.95
CA LYS A 139 -12.35 -8.02 -1.60
C LYS A 139 -12.64 -7.22 -0.32
N GLU A 140 -11.64 -6.92 0.50
CA GLU A 140 -11.82 -6.18 1.76
C GLU A 140 -10.83 -5.00 1.98
N GLY A 141 -10.20 -4.47 0.93
CA GLY A 141 -9.35 -3.26 1.03
C GLY A 141 -8.00 -3.44 1.74
N LYS A 142 -7.54 -4.68 1.96
CA LYS A 142 -6.31 -4.96 2.72
C LYS A 142 -5.30 -5.74 1.87
N MET A 143 -4.36 -5.02 1.26
CA MET A 143 -3.25 -5.61 0.51
C MET A 143 -2.08 -5.97 1.43
N ILE A 144 -1.61 -7.21 1.39
CA ILE A 144 -0.39 -7.64 2.12
C ILE A 144 0.50 -8.42 1.16
N ARG A 145 1.82 -8.41 1.39
CA ARG A 145 2.81 -9.19 0.64
C ARG A 145 3.33 -10.36 1.49
N GLU A 146 3.33 -11.52 0.84
CA GLU A 146 3.71 -12.89 1.23
C GLU A 146 4.41 -13.15 2.59
N ALA A 147 3.86 -14.10 3.35
CA ALA A 147 4.55 -14.84 4.41
C ALA A 147 4.03 -16.28 4.43
N LYS A 148 4.93 -17.26 4.26
CA LYS A 148 4.63 -18.69 4.36
C LYS A 148 5.07 -19.17 5.75
N ILE A 149 4.14 -19.31 6.67
CA ILE A 149 4.47 -19.87 7.99
C ILE A 149 4.47 -21.39 7.85
N LYS A 150 5.66 -21.99 7.87
CA LYS A 150 5.82 -23.43 8.06
C LYS A 150 5.96 -23.65 9.56
N GLY A 151 4.90 -24.14 10.20
CA GLY A 151 4.91 -24.39 11.64
C GLY A 151 6.02 -25.37 12.02
N ARG A 152 6.96 -24.93 12.86
CA ARG A 152 7.56 -25.77 13.89
C ARG A 152 7.36 -25.08 15.23
N GLU A 153 7.17 -25.94 16.23
CA GLU A 153 6.51 -25.69 17.50
C GLU A 153 7.10 -24.55 18.35
N SER A 154 6.22 -24.03 19.21
CA SER A 154 6.51 -23.44 20.53
C SER A 154 7.13 -22.05 20.59
N TYR A 155 6.31 -21.08 21.02
CA TYR A 155 6.67 -19.82 21.71
C TYR A 155 8.08 -19.27 21.42
N GLY A 156 8.19 -18.41 20.40
CA GLY A 156 9.44 -17.70 20.16
C GLY A 156 9.37 -16.78 18.95
N ARG A 157 9.46 -15.47 19.23
CA ARG A 157 9.97 -14.39 18.38
C ARG A 157 9.97 -14.62 16.86
N TRP A 158 9.14 -13.85 16.14
CA TRP A 158 9.18 -13.72 14.69
C TRP A 158 10.60 -13.39 14.20
N GLN A 159 11.29 -14.38 13.64
CA GLN A 159 12.46 -14.16 12.79
C GLN A 159 12.09 -14.50 11.36
N GLY A 160 12.33 -13.54 10.48
CA GLY A 160 11.86 -13.54 9.10
C GLY A 160 12.53 -14.58 8.22
N VAL A 161 11.88 -14.85 7.09
CA VAL A 161 12.55 -15.28 5.86
C VAL A 161 11.93 -14.46 4.74
N ILE A 162 12.58 -13.35 4.41
CA ILE A 162 12.43 -12.68 3.12
C ILE A 162 13.42 -13.40 2.21
N GLY A 163 12.92 -14.12 1.21
CA GLY A 163 13.68 -14.78 0.17
C GLY A 163 12.92 -14.67 -1.13
#